data_AF-A0A3A4WT88-F1
#
_entry.id   AF-A0A3A4WT88-F1
#
_cell.length_a   1.000
_cell.length_b   1.000
_cell.length_c   1.000
_cell.angle_alpha   90.00
_cell.angle_beta   90.00
_cell.angle_gamma   90.00
#
_symmetry.space_group_name_H-M   'P 1'
#
loop_
_entity.id
_entity.type
_entity.pdbx_description
1 polymer ?
#
loop_
_entity_poly.entity_id
_entity_poly.type
_entity_poly.pdbx_seq_one_letter_code
_entity_poly.pdbx_strand_id
1 'polypeptide(L)'
;MGGCIPPQHLNVKVDFDSLKDVGAVMGSGGMIVVDEGTCMVEFAKFFLTFATAESCGKCIPCRSGGKRMLEVLTRICAGRGKPEDLALIRKLAAGMETSCLCALGQLTPGPVMAALRYFEDEFTAHIEEKRCPAGHAVDRYRWRPPV
;
A
#
# COMPACT_ATOMS: atom_id res chain seq x y z
N MET A 1 9.50 3.58 1.35
CA MET A 1 8.94 2.30 0.88
C MET A 1 9.42 1.26 1.87
N GLY A 2 8.52 0.83 2.76
CA GLY A 2 8.82 -0.03 3.89
C GLY A 2 7.87 -1.22 3.91
N GLY A 3 7.71 -1.86 5.07
CA GLY A 3 6.73 -2.93 5.27
C GLY A 3 5.77 -2.64 6.42
N CYS A 4 4.73 -3.47 6.51
CA CYS A 4 3.83 -3.53 7.64
C CYS A 4 4.20 -4.76 8.46
N ILE A 5 4.35 -4.59 9.77
CA ILE A 5 4.71 -5.67 10.69
C ILE A 5 3.52 -5.84 11.63
N PRO A 6 2.83 -6.99 11.62
CA PRO A 6 1.66 -7.19 12.46
C PRO A 6 2.09 -7.56 13.89
N PRO A 7 1.15 -7.56 14.87
CA PRO A 7 1.47 -7.81 16.28
C PRO A 7 2.20 -9.14 16.55
N GLN A 8 1.99 -10.17 15.72
CA GLN A 8 2.66 -11.47 15.86
C GLN A 8 4.18 -11.40 15.65
N HIS A 9 4.66 -10.35 14.98
CA HIS A 9 6.08 -10.11 14.69
C HIS A 9 6.67 -8.95 15.51
N LEU A 10 6.01 -8.50 16.58
CA LEU A 10 6.44 -7.36 17.40
C LEU A 10 7.86 -7.51 17.99
N ASN A 11 8.31 -8.75 18.23
CA ASN A 11 9.62 -9.05 18.80
C ASN A 11 10.72 -9.27 17.75
N VAL A 12 10.44 -9.00 16.46
CA VAL A 12 11.46 -9.09 15.41
C VAL A 12 12.60 -8.10 15.69
N LYS A 13 13.84 -8.51 15.45
CA LYS A 13 14.98 -7.61 15.59
C LYS A 13 14.93 -6.53 14.51
N VAL A 14 15.22 -5.30 14.90
CA VAL A 14 15.28 -4.15 13.99
C VAL A 14 16.68 -4.10 13.37
N ASP A 15 16.91 -4.97 12.39
CA ASP A 15 18.13 -5.03 11.58
C ASP A 15 17.80 -5.30 10.10
N PHE A 16 18.80 -5.20 9.23
CA PHE A 16 18.60 -5.30 7.78
C PHE A 16 18.07 -6.65 7.30
N ASP A 17 18.38 -7.74 8.00
CA ASP A 17 18.09 -9.08 7.53
C ASP A 17 16.81 -9.62 8.18
N SER A 18 16.68 -9.48 9.50
CA SER A 18 15.49 -9.87 10.26
C SER A 18 14.21 -9.20 9.75
N LEU A 19 14.29 -7.93 9.32
CA LEU A 19 13.14 -7.21 8.77
C LEU A 19 12.73 -7.71 7.37
N LYS A 20 13.69 -8.15 6.55
CA LYS A 20 13.37 -8.72 5.23
C LYS A 20 12.57 -10.01 5.34
N ASP A 21 12.87 -10.83 6.35
CA ASP A 21 12.18 -12.10 6.59
C ASP A 21 10.68 -11.92 6.87
N VAL A 22 10.29 -10.78 7.44
CA VAL A 22 8.88 -10.40 7.68
C VAL A 22 8.32 -9.49 6.59
N GLY A 23 8.98 -9.42 5.42
CA GLY A 23 8.51 -8.61 4.29
C GLY A 23 8.57 -7.10 4.53
N ALA A 24 9.39 -6.64 5.48
CA ALA A 24 9.73 -5.24 5.69
C ALA A 24 11.13 -4.92 5.16
N VAL A 25 11.43 -3.64 4.99
CA VAL A 25 12.73 -3.18 4.51
C VAL A 25 13.23 -2.07 5.41
N MET A 26 14.46 -2.23 5.90
CA MET A 26 15.15 -1.19 6.66
C MET A 26 15.61 -0.08 5.70
N GLY A 27 14.97 1.08 5.81
CA GLY A 27 15.33 2.30 5.08
C GLY A 27 16.10 3.28 5.96
N SER A 28 15.55 4.47 6.16
CA SER A 28 16.12 5.52 7.03
C SER A 28 15.94 5.26 8.53
N GLY A 29 15.37 4.12 8.93
CA GLY A 29 15.05 3.81 10.33
C GLY A 29 13.78 4.49 10.86
N GLY A 30 12.96 5.08 9.99
CA GLY A 30 11.65 5.62 10.38
C GLY A 30 10.66 4.49 10.71
N MET A 31 9.99 4.60 11.86
CA MET A 31 8.96 3.66 12.32
C MET A 31 7.66 4.41 12.61
N ILE A 32 6.54 3.83 12.18
CA ILE A 32 5.19 4.35 12.43
C ILE A 32 4.42 3.26 13.14
N VAL A 33 3.85 3.58 14.30
CA VAL A 33 3.01 2.69 15.08
C VAL A 33 1.57 3.16 14.93
N VAL A 34 0.68 2.24 14.56
CA VAL A 34 -0.75 2.46 14.38
C VAL A 34 -1.52 1.40 15.18
N ASP A 35 -2.74 1.73 15.61
CA ASP A 35 -3.64 0.82 16.32
C ASP A 35 -4.66 0.17 15.37
N GLU A 36 -5.52 -0.69 15.92
CA GLU A 36 -6.60 -1.37 15.19
C GLU A 36 -7.69 -0.42 14.67
N GLY A 37 -7.69 0.84 15.12
CA GLY A 37 -8.55 1.90 14.60
C GLY A 37 -8.06 2.48 13.27
N THR A 38 -6.91 2.04 12.75
CA THR A 38 -6.37 2.51 11.47
C THR A 38 -6.75 1.56 10.33
N CYS A 39 -7.37 2.08 9.28
CA CYS A 39 -7.63 1.31 8.06
C CYS A 39 -6.34 1.05 7.28
N MET A 40 -5.94 -0.21 7.14
CA MET A 40 -4.68 -0.56 6.45
C MET A 40 -4.75 -0.34 4.93
N VAL A 41 -5.96 -0.43 4.34
CA VAL A 41 -6.19 -0.10 2.92
C VAL A 41 -5.94 1.38 2.66
N GLU A 42 -6.43 2.26 3.54
CA GLU A 42 -6.17 3.69 3.44
C GLU A 42 -4.72 4.02 3.75
N PHE A 43 -4.13 3.39 4.77
CA PHE A 43 -2.73 3.57 5.11
C PHE A 43 -1.83 3.30 3.89
N ALA A 44 -2.07 2.20 3.18
CA ALA A 44 -1.37 1.88 1.94
C ALA A 44 -1.61 2.95 0.85
N LYS A 45 -2.85 3.43 0.68
CA LYS A 45 -3.21 4.50 -0.26
C LYS A 45 -2.45 5.80 0.05
N PHE A 46 -2.29 6.16 1.33
CA PHE A 46 -1.58 7.37 1.75
C PHE A 46 -0.12 7.37 1.27
N PHE A 47 0.63 6.29 1.53
CA PHE A 47 2.01 6.18 1.04
C PHE A 47 2.10 6.14 -0.48
N LEU A 48 1.18 5.44 -1.13
CA LEU A 48 1.16 5.36 -2.58
C LEU A 48 0.88 6.73 -3.22
N THR A 49 0.04 7.55 -2.59
CA THR A 49 -0.26 8.92 -3.05
C THR A 49 1.02 9.77 -3.05
N PHE A 50 1.78 9.73 -1.95
CA PHE A 50 3.07 10.40 -1.85
C PHE A 50 4.07 9.87 -2.89
N ALA A 51 4.29 8.56 -2.94
CA ALA A 51 5.25 7.96 -3.86
C ALA A 51 4.93 8.25 -5.35
N THR A 52 3.63 8.30 -5.69
CA THR A 52 3.18 8.63 -7.05
C THR A 52 3.37 10.12 -7.37
N ALA A 53 3.23 11.01 -6.38
CA ALA A 53 3.48 12.44 -6.56
C ALA A 53 4.98 12.74 -6.77
N GLU A 54 5.86 12.00 -6.07
CA GLU A 54 7.33 12.13 -6.19
C GLU A 54 7.92 11.44 -7.43
N SER A 55 7.09 10.80 -8.26
CA SER A 55 7.57 10.17 -9.49
C SER A 55 8.13 11.23 -10.46
N CYS A 56 9.40 11.09 -10.85
CA CYS A 56 10.01 11.89 -11.92
C CYS A 56 9.40 11.65 -13.31
N GLY A 57 8.58 10.59 -13.47
CA GLY A 57 7.81 10.33 -14.68
C GLY A 57 8.57 9.71 -15.85
N LYS A 58 9.86 9.36 -15.68
CA LYS A 58 10.74 8.88 -16.76
C LYS A 58 10.36 7.49 -17.28
N CYS A 59 10.00 6.54 -16.42
CA CYS A 59 9.59 5.20 -16.83
C CYS A 59 8.06 5.04 -16.80
N ILE A 60 7.52 4.46 -17.87
CA ILE A 60 6.08 4.15 -18.01
C ILE A 60 5.53 3.30 -16.86
N PRO A 61 6.18 2.20 -16.42
CA PRO A 61 5.65 1.39 -15.33
C PRO A 61 5.48 2.20 -14.03
N CYS A 62 6.40 3.09 -13.68
CA CYS A 62 6.25 3.95 -12.50
C CYS A 62 5.13 4.99 -12.70
N ARG A 63 5.21 5.77 -13.78
CA ARG A 63 4.29 6.90 -14.03
C ARG A 63 2.84 6.47 -14.19
N SER A 64 2.60 5.41 -14.96
CA SER A 64 1.26 4.92 -15.27
C SER A 64 0.82 3.83 -14.31
N GLY A 65 1.73 2.92 -13.92
CA GLY A 65 1.41 1.83 -12.98
C GLY A 65 1.09 2.34 -11.58
N GLY A 66 1.88 3.30 -11.07
CA GLY A 66 1.61 3.94 -9.76
C GLY A 66 0.26 4.66 -9.73
N LYS A 67 -0.04 5.46 -10.76
CA LYS A 67 -1.36 6.12 -10.92
C LYS A 67 -2.49 5.10 -10.98
N ARG A 68 -2.34 4.03 -11.76
CA ARG A 68 -3.37 3.01 -11.90
C ARG A 68 -3.62 2.27 -10.59
N MET A 69 -2.57 1.96 -9.85
CA MET A 69 -2.68 1.34 -8.53
C MET A 69 -3.36 2.27 -7.53
N LEU A 70 -3.05 3.57 -7.56
CA LEU A 70 -3.69 4.58 -6.71
C LEU A 70 -5.20 4.74 -7.02
N GLU A 71 -5.59 4.72 -8.29
CA GLU A 71 -7.00 4.72 -8.69
C GLU A 71 -7.76 3.51 -8.14
N VAL A 72 -7.12 2.32 -8.20
CA VAL A 72 -7.71 1.09 -7.67
C VAL A 72 -7.88 1.19 -6.16
N LEU A 73 -6.85 1.57 -5.40
CA LEU A 73 -6.95 1.74 -3.95
C LEU A 73 -7.97 2.80 -3.54
N THR A 74 -8.01 3.92 -4.26
CA THR A 74 -9.01 4.99 -4.04
C THR A 74 -10.41 4.44 -4.23
N ARG A 75 -10.62 3.62 -5.26
CA ARG A 75 -11.90 2.99 -5.53
C ARG A 75 -12.27 1.94 -4.48
N ILE A 76 -11.32 1.14 -3.98
CA ILE A 76 -11.54 0.19 -2.88
C ILE A 76 -11.92 0.94 -1.59
N CYS A 77 -11.17 1.98 -1.22
CA CYS A 77 -11.48 2.82 -0.06
C CYS A 77 -12.88 3.45 -0.16
N ALA A 78 -13.31 3.79 -1.38
CA ALA A 78 -14.61 4.38 -1.68
C ALA A 78 -15.77 3.36 -1.72
N GLY A 79 -15.57 2.11 -1.26
CA GLY A 79 -16.58 1.04 -1.34
C GLY A 79 -16.93 0.60 -2.77
N ARG A 80 -16.15 1.02 -3.78
CA ARG A 80 -16.38 0.74 -5.21
C ARG A 80 -15.40 -0.29 -5.77
N GLY A 81 -14.71 -1.03 -4.89
CA GLY A 81 -13.82 -2.12 -5.25
C GLY A 81 -14.51 -3.22 -6.05
N LYS A 82 -13.71 -3.95 -6.83
CA LYS A 82 -14.11 -5.10 -7.68
C LYS A 82 -13.30 -6.33 -7.28
N PRO A 83 -13.84 -7.56 -7.46
CA PRO A 83 -13.12 -8.80 -7.17
C PRO A 83 -11.76 -8.90 -7.87
N GLU A 84 -11.65 -8.37 -9.09
CA GLU A 84 -10.40 -8.43 -9.88
C GLU A 84 -9.31 -7.45 -9.41
N ASP A 85 -9.62 -6.55 -8.47
CA ASP A 85 -8.72 -5.45 -8.10
C ASP A 85 -7.44 -5.93 -7.41
N LEU A 86 -7.53 -6.96 -6.56
CA LEU A 86 -6.36 -7.51 -5.88
C LEU A 86 -5.39 -8.14 -6.88
N ALA A 87 -5.93 -8.89 -7.86
CA ALA A 87 -5.13 -9.46 -8.93
C ALA A 87 -4.47 -8.35 -9.79
N LEU A 88 -5.20 -7.27 -10.08
CA LEU A 88 -4.67 -6.12 -10.80
C LEU A 88 -3.54 -5.42 -10.02
N ILE A 89 -3.71 -5.20 -8.70
CA ILE A 89 -2.67 -4.62 -7.85
C ILE A 89 -1.40 -5.49 -7.89
N ARG A 90 -1.52 -6.80 -7.69
CA ARG A 90 -0.37 -7.73 -7.72
C ARG A 90 0.34 -7.71 -9.07
N LYS A 91 -0.42 -7.68 -10.18
CA LYS A 91 0.14 -7.57 -11.54
C LYS A 91 0.91 -6.26 -11.76
N LEU A 92 0.34 -5.14 -11.34
CA LEU A 92 0.99 -3.83 -11.44
C LEU A 92 2.26 -3.79 -10.58
N ALA A 93 2.20 -4.32 -9.37
CA ALA A 93 3.34 -4.38 -8.45
C ALA A 93 4.53 -5.13 -9.07
N ALA A 94 4.30 -6.35 -9.56
CA ALA A 94 5.35 -7.15 -10.19
C ALA A 94 5.95 -6.48 -11.44
N GLY A 95 5.12 -5.83 -12.25
CA GLY A 95 5.58 -5.07 -13.41
C GLY A 95 6.43 -3.85 -13.03
N MET A 96 6.04 -3.12 -11.98
CA MET A 96 6.80 -1.98 -11.48
C MET A 96 8.13 -2.40 -10.86
N GLU A 97 8.14 -3.46 -10.07
CA GLU A 97 9.34 -3.98 -9.41
C GLU A 97 10.44 -4.37 -10.43
N THR A 98 10.05 -5.00 -11.53
CA THR A 98 11.00 -5.53 -12.53
C THR A 98 11.35 -4.54 -13.65
N SER A 99 10.45 -3.59 -13.97
CA SER A 99 10.58 -2.77 -15.18
C SER A 99 10.82 -1.27 -14.91
N CYS A 100 10.84 -0.84 -13.65
CA CYS A 100 11.17 0.55 -13.29
C CYS A 100 12.69 0.80 -13.31
N LEU A 101 13.08 2.01 -13.76
CA LEU A 101 14.48 2.39 -13.93
C LEU A 101 15.22 2.72 -12.62
N CYS A 102 14.51 3.05 -11.55
CA CYS A 102 15.10 3.47 -10.29
C CYS A 102 14.40 2.83 -9.09
N ALA A 103 15.07 2.84 -7.94
CA ALA A 103 14.58 2.24 -6.71
C ALA A 103 13.21 2.81 -6.27
N LEU A 104 12.95 4.12 -6.47
CA LEU A 104 11.63 4.71 -6.18
C LEU A 104 10.53 3.97 -6.93
N GLY A 105 10.66 3.83 -8.26
CA GLY A 105 9.65 3.16 -9.06
C GLY A 105 9.49 1.67 -8.73
N GLN A 106 10.60 0.98 -8.45
CA GLN A 106 10.61 -0.45 -8.14
C GLN A 106 9.92 -0.76 -6.81
N LEU A 107 10.16 0.07 -5.80
CA LEU A 107 9.69 -0.18 -4.43
C LEU A 107 8.36 0.55 -4.12
N THR A 108 7.83 1.37 -5.05
CA THR A 108 6.57 2.12 -4.87
C THR A 108 5.39 1.20 -4.47
N PRO A 109 5.25 -0.02 -5.03
CA PRO A 109 4.21 -0.96 -4.61
C PRO A 109 4.40 -1.52 -3.19
N GLY A 110 5.59 -1.39 -2.59
CA GLY A 110 5.99 -2.04 -1.35
C GLY A 110 5.00 -1.90 -0.19
N PRO A 111 4.56 -0.68 0.17
CA PRO A 111 3.57 -0.48 1.24
C PRO A 111 2.24 -1.20 0.98
N VAL A 112 1.80 -1.26 -0.28
CA VAL A 112 0.55 -1.93 -0.68
C VAL A 112 0.72 -3.43 -0.59
N MET A 113 1.83 -3.97 -1.09
CA MET A 113 2.13 -5.40 -1.05
C MET A 113 2.35 -5.90 0.38
N ALA A 114 2.93 -5.08 1.25
CA ALA A 114 3.10 -5.41 2.66
C ALA A 114 1.77 -5.39 3.41
N ALA A 115 0.90 -4.40 3.15
CA ALA A 115 -0.45 -4.38 3.70
C ALA A 115 -1.27 -5.60 3.21
N LEU A 116 -1.20 -5.93 1.92
CA LEU A 116 -1.86 -7.12 1.38
C LEU A 116 -1.34 -8.44 1.95
N ARG A 117 -0.08 -8.51 2.40
CA ARG A 117 0.47 -9.75 2.99
C ARG A 117 -0.22 -10.11 4.30
N TYR A 118 -0.55 -9.12 5.11
CA TYR A 118 -1.00 -9.32 6.50
C TYR A 118 -2.44 -8.91 6.77
N PHE A 119 -3.02 -8.06 5.91
CA PHE A 119 -4.35 -7.46 6.08
C PHE A 119 -5.23 -7.64 4.83
N GLU A 120 -5.03 -8.71 4.06
CA GLU A 120 -5.82 -8.98 2.83
C GLU A 120 -7.33 -9.08 3.10
N ASP A 121 -7.69 -9.53 4.30
CA ASP A 121 -9.06 -9.57 4.81
C ASP A 121 -9.69 -8.17 4.87
N GLU A 122 -8.94 -7.13 5.26
CA GLU A 122 -9.44 -5.76 5.21
C GLU A 122 -9.72 -5.31 3.78
N PHE A 123 -8.85 -5.62 2.83
CA PHE A 123 -9.11 -5.29 1.42
C PHE A 123 -10.35 -6.01 0.90
N THR A 124 -10.51 -7.28 1.25
CA THR A 124 -11.67 -8.09 0.89
C THR A 124 -12.96 -7.52 1.50
N ALA A 125 -12.96 -7.12 2.77
CA ALA A 125 -14.11 -6.47 3.41
C ALA A 125 -14.50 -5.15 2.72
N HIS A 126 -13.53 -4.34 2.29
CA HIS A 126 -13.80 -3.14 1.50
C HIS A 126 -14.40 -3.46 0.11
N ILE A 127 -13.98 -4.56 -0.51
CA ILE A 127 -14.41 -4.97 -1.87
C ILE A 127 -15.79 -5.63 -1.84
N GLU A 128 -16.02 -6.58 -0.93
CA GLU A 128 -17.20 -7.44 -0.93
C GLU A 128 -18.30 -6.90 -0.01
N GLU A 129 -17.93 -6.57 1.23
CA GLU A 129 -18.88 -6.14 2.27
C GLU A 129 -19.16 -4.63 2.21
N LYS A 130 -18.36 -3.88 1.44
CA LYS A 130 -18.42 -2.41 1.35
C LYS A 130 -18.32 -1.74 2.72
N ARG A 131 -17.53 -2.30 3.63
CA ARG A 131 -17.25 -1.72 4.95
C ARG A 131 -15.76 -1.73 5.25
N CYS A 132 -15.36 -0.84 6.15
CA CYS A 132 -14.03 -0.85 6.75
C CYS A 132 -14.08 -1.58 8.10
N PRO A 133 -13.27 -2.63 8.33
CA PRO A 133 -13.18 -3.28 9.63
C PRO A 133 -12.77 -2.34 10.76
N ALA A 134 -11.92 -1.35 10.47
CA ALA A 134 -11.50 -0.31 11.41
C ALA A 134 -12.57 0.78 11.67
N GLY A 135 -13.81 0.62 11.18
CA GLY A 135 -14.93 1.52 11.48
C GLY A 135 -14.98 2.81 10.67
N HIS A 136 -14.10 2.97 9.67
CA HIS A 136 -14.11 4.16 8.79
C HIS A 136 -15.24 4.11 7.76
N ALA A 137 -15.83 5.28 7.49
CA ALA A 137 -16.91 5.40 6.50
C ALA A 137 -16.34 5.32 5.07
N VAL A 138 -16.73 4.28 4.34
CA VAL A 138 -16.30 3.98 2.96
C VAL A 138 -16.71 5.02 1.90
N ASP A 139 -17.53 6.03 2.23
CA ASP A 139 -17.94 7.10 1.28
C ASP A 139 -17.38 8.49 1.67
N ARG A 140 -16.73 8.63 2.83
CA ARG A 140 -16.31 9.95 3.35
C ARG A 140 -14.94 10.44 2.87
N TYR A 141 -14.19 9.64 2.13
CA TYR A 141 -12.81 9.97 1.77
C TYR A 141 -12.69 10.88 0.56
N ARG A 142 -13.10 12.14 0.73
CA ARG A 142 -12.65 13.25 -0.12
C ARG A 142 -11.27 13.69 0.37
N TRP A 143 -10.23 12.93 0.03
CA TRP A 143 -8.84 13.33 0.30
C TRP A 143 -8.59 14.68 -0.41
N ARG A 144 -8.24 15.68 0.39
CA ARG A 144 -7.91 17.03 -0.07
C ARG A 144 -6.40 17.20 0.17
N PRO A 145 -5.57 17.32 -0.87
CA PRO A 145 -4.13 17.51 -0.69
C PRO A 145 -3.88 18.77 0.15
N PRO A 146 -2.79 18.81 0.96
CA PRO A 146 -2.33 20.07 1.52
C PRO A 146 -2.01 21.03 0.36
N VAL A 147 -2.55 22.25 0.48
CA VAL A 147 -2.29 23.38 -0.43
C VAL A 147 -0.84 23.84 -0.34
#